data_AF-A0A0F9XP43-F1
#
_entry.id   AF-A0A0F9XP43-F1
#
_cell.length_a   1.000
_cell.length_b   1.000
_cell.length_c   1.000
_cell.angle_alpha   90.00
_cell.angle_beta   90.00
_cell.angle_gamma   90.00
#
_symmetry.space_group_name_H-M   'P 1'
#
loop_
_entity.id
_entity.type
_entity.pdbx_description
1 polymer ?
#
loop_
_entity_poly.entity_id
_entity_poly.type
_entity_poly.pdbx_seq_one_letter_code
_entity_poly.pdbx_strand_id
1 'polypeptide(L)'
;MKTTQAITITAFTVLLAACSQEMEPEQVESHNTGDHTAQEHDLSALSEDDMRNASLQGELGCSFTTNSESVLLVAMGVVASSDPAEGLVKVDNELRQVSAPGGFDGMWRGATFEGDGHSIQITVTGEAEGSGESPPYPADITLEGTDQSAISGRWTCGP
;
A
#
# COMPACT_ATOMS: atom_id res chain seq x y z
N MET A 1 72.16 -12.42 -31.00
CA MET A 1 71.75 -11.25 -31.82
C MET A 1 70.56 -10.58 -31.14
N LYS A 2 70.61 -9.25 -31.05
CA LYS A 2 69.68 -8.34 -30.36
C LYS A 2 68.35 -8.19 -31.10
N THR A 3 67.26 -8.04 -30.35
CA THR A 3 66.24 -6.96 -30.42
C THR A 3 65.10 -7.30 -29.45
N THR A 4 64.33 -6.42 -28.82
CA THR A 4 64.41 -5.04 -28.32
C THR A 4 63.10 -4.86 -27.52
N GLN A 5 63.17 -4.37 -26.28
CA GLN A 5 62.00 -4.10 -25.43
C GLN A 5 61.23 -2.86 -25.90
N ALA A 6 59.92 -2.81 -25.66
CA ALA A 6 59.16 -1.56 -25.56
C ALA A 6 58.30 -1.59 -24.29
N ILE A 7 58.55 -0.59 -23.45
CA ILE A 7 57.98 -0.33 -22.12
C ILE A 7 56.84 0.67 -22.30
N THR A 8 55.68 0.43 -21.70
CA THR A 8 54.60 1.44 -21.60
C THR A 8 54.48 1.88 -20.14
N ILE A 9 54.78 3.15 -19.91
CA ILE A 9 54.86 3.80 -18.58
C ILE A 9 53.48 4.37 -18.23
N THR A 10 52.94 3.95 -17.08
CA THR A 10 51.74 4.52 -16.45
C THR A 10 52.14 5.76 -15.66
N ALA A 11 51.59 6.94 -16.01
CA ALA A 11 51.80 8.18 -15.27
C ALA A 11 50.65 8.37 -14.25
N PHE A 12 50.97 8.25 -12.96
CA PHE A 12 50.10 8.54 -11.83
C PHE A 12 50.57 9.85 -11.21
N THR A 13 49.84 10.94 -11.42
CA THR A 13 50.19 12.27 -10.89
C THR A 13 49.47 12.47 -9.56
N VAL A 14 50.23 12.51 -8.47
CA VAL A 14 49.78 12.92 -7.13
C VAL A 14 50.13 14.40 -6.94
N LEU A 15 49.14 15.22 -6.60
CA LEU A 15 49.33 16.59 -6.12
C LEU A 15 48.77 16.66 -4.70
N LEU A 16 49.66 16.83 -3.71
CA LEU A 16 49.32 17.30 -2.38
C LEU A 16 49.28 18.83 -2.41
N ALA A 17 48.11 19.41 -2.16
CA ALA A 17 47.96 20.80 -1.74
C ALA A 17 47.45 20.81 -0.30
N ALA A 18 48.28 21.32 0.61
CA ALA A 18 47.92 21.59 1.99
C ALA A 18 47.27 22.97 2.08
N CYS A 19 46.00 23.01 2.52
CA CYS A 19 45.38 24.22 3.05
C CYS A 19 44.66 23.84 4.34
N SER A 20 45.03 24.53 5.42
CA SER A 20 44.31 24.56 6.69
C SER A 20 42.81 24.75 6.44
N GLN A 21 41.98 23.98 7.15
CA GLN A 21 40.56 24.29 7.27
C GLN A 21 40.32 24.60 8.74
N GLU A 22 40.27 25.90 9.03
CA GLU A 22 39.58 26.39 10.22
C GLU A 22 38.16 25.81 10.19
N MET A 23 37.79 25.12 11.26
CA MET A 23 36.45 24.57 11.42
C MET A 23 35.49 25.72 11.76
N GLU A 24 35.02 26.40 10.72
CA GLU A 24 33.83 27.23 10.77
C GLU A 24 32.61 26.32 10.92
N PRO A 25 31.65 26.66 11.80
CA PRO A 25 30.44 25.88 11.93
C PRO A 25 29.59 26.15 10.69
N GLU A 26 29.69 25.27 9.69
CA GLU A 26 28.69 25.18 8.64
C GLU A 26 27.33 24.98 9.34
N GLN A 27 26.57 26.06 9.34
CA GLN A 27 25.14 26.04 9.61
C GLN A 27 24.59 25.00 8.64
N VAL A 28 24.13 23.89 9.19
CA VAL A 28 23.30 22.96 8.45
C VAL A 28 22.02 23.74 8.14
N GLU A 29 22.02 24.44 7.01
CA GLU A 29 20.80 24.79 6.29
C GLU A 29 20.13 23.46 5.98
N SER A 30 19.31 23.03 6.93
CA SER A 30 18.23 22.10 6.68
C SER A 30 17.30 22.79 5.71
N HIS A 31 17.64 22.72 4.42
CA HIS A 31 16.68 22.78 3.34
C HIS A 31 15.81 21.54 3.49
N ASN A 32 14.94 21.56 4.50
CA ASN A 32 13.80 20.68 4.57
C ASN A 32 12.75 21.23 3.59
N THR A 33 13.09 21.22 2.31
CA THR A 33 12.10 21.27 1.23
C THR A 33 11.73 19.82 0.93
N GLY A 34 11.13 19.20 1.94
CA GLY A 34 10.26 18.06 1.77
C GLY A 34 8.86 18.54 2.15
N ASP A 35 8.37 19.56 1.45
CA ASP A 35 6.93 19.75 1.30
C ASP A 35 6.42 18.55 0.49
N HIS A 36 6.40 17.38 1.13
CA HIS A 36 5.45 16.35 0.76
C HIS A 36 4.13 16.92 1.25
N THR A 37 3.52 17.78 0.44
CA THR A 37 2.09 18.01 0.56
C THR A 37 1.49 16.62 0.57
N ALA A 38 0.95 16.18 1.72
CA ALA A 38 0.16 14.96 1.78
C ALA A 38 -0.85 15.11 0.64
N GLN A 39 -0.70 14.28 -0.40
CA GLN A 39 -1.62 14.35 -1.51
C GLN A 39 -2.94 13.85 -0.93
N GLU A 40 -3.97 14.69 -0.99
CA GLU A 40 -5.32 14.34 -0.58
C GLU A 40 -5.80 13.27 -1.56
N HIS A 41 -5.64 12.02 -1.16
CA HIS A 41 -6.24 10.88 -1.82
C HIS A 41 -7.57 10.60 -1.14
N ASP A 42 -8.60 10.21 -1.88
CA ASP A 42 -9.94 9.90 -1.34
C ASP A 42 -10.46 8.54 -1.80
N LEU A 43 -11.15 7.83 -0.90
CA LEU A 43 -11.85 6.60 -1.24
C LEU A 43 -13.20 6.91 -1.89
N SER A 44 -13.46 6.25 -3.02
CA SER A 44 -14.70 6.40 -3.79
C SER A 44 -15.49 5.11 -3.86
N ALA A 45 -16.81 5.22 -4.03
CA ALA A 45 -17.67 4.06 -4.18
C ALA A 45 -17.35 3.24 -5.45
N LEU A 46 -17.32 1.93 -5.30
CA LEU A 46 -17.34 0.97 -6.40
C LEU A 46 -18.76 0.91 -6.97
N SER A 47 -18.86 1.07 -8.28
CA SER A 47 -20.09 0.80 -9.01
C SER A 47 -20.27 -0.70 -9.21
N GLU A 48 -21.49 -1.11 -9.56
CA GLU A 48 -21.72 -2.51 -9.94
C GLU A 48 -20.90 -2.93 -11.16
N ASP A 49 -20.66 -2.03 -12.12
CA ASP A 49 -19.82 -2.32 -13.29
C ASP A 49 -18.36 -2.53 -12.89
N ASP A 50 -17.85 -1.75 -11.94
CA ASP A 50 -16.49 -1.95 -11.41
C ASP A 50 -16.35 -3.34 -10.80
N MET A 51 -17.32 -3.73 -9.96
CA MET A 51 -17.30 -5.03 -9.28
C MET A 51 -17.50 -6.21 -10.24
N ARG A 52 -18.40 -6.09 -11.24
CA ARG A 52 -18.62 -7.16 -12.23
C ARG A 52 -17.43 -7.39 -13.16
N ASN A 53 -16.68 -6.33 -13.46
CA ASN A 53 -15.50 -6.41 -14.32
C ASN A 53 -14.21 -6.68 -13.52
N ALA A 54 -14.30 -6.71 -12.19
CA ALA A 54 -13.20 -7.09 -11.31
C ALA A 54 -12.82 -8.55 -11.59
N SER A 55 -11.60 -8.77 -12.10
CA SER A 55 -11.06 -10.11 -12.30
C SER A 55 -10.34 -10.59 -11.04
N LEU A 56 -11.06 -10.67 -9.92
CA LEU A 56 -10.51 -11.13 -8.63
C LEU A 56 -10.53 -12.66 -8.55
N GLN A 57 -9.42 -13.24 -8.08
CA GLN A 57 -9.31 -14.68 -7.86
C GLN A 57 -9.66 -15.03 -6.41
N GLY A 58 -10.36 -16.16 -6.22
CA GLY A 58 -10.66 -16.69 -4.89
C GLY A 58 -11.89 -17.58 -4.86
N GLU A 59 -12.17 -18.14 -3.69
CA GLU A 59 -13.34 -18.99 -3.44
C GLU A 59 -14.43 -18.22 -2.68
N LEU A 60 -14.03 -17.40 -1.70
CA LEU A 60 -14.92 -16.60 -0.86
C LEU A 60 -14.50 -15.13 -0.87
N GLY A 61 -15.47 -14.26 -0.60
CA GLY A 61 -15.29 -12.81 -0.69
C GLY A 61 -15.49 -12.09 0.64
N CYS A 62 -14.92 -10.90 0.71
CA CYS A 62 -15.24 -9.91 1.73
C CYS A 62 -15.53 -8.56 1.08
N SER A 63 -16.40 -7.76 1.70
CA SER A 63 -16.69 -6.40 1.27
C SER A 63 -16.78 -5.43 2.44
N PHE A 64 -16.30 -4.21 2.21
CA PHE A 64 -16.51 -3.08 3.09
C PHE A 64 -17.61 -2.17 2.52
N THR A 65 -18.67 -2.00 3.30
CA THR A 65 -19.82 -1.16 2.95
C THR A 65 -20.00 -0.07 3.99
N THR A 66 -20.06 1.19 3.57
CA THR A 66 -20.32 2.32 4.48
C THR A 66 -21.72 2.24 5.10
N ASN A 67 -21.94 3.02 6.15
CA ASN A 67 -23.28 3.20 6.73
C ASN A 67 -24.32 3.79 5.76
N SER A 68 -23.88 4.40 4.66
CA SER A 68 -24.73 4.90 3.58
C SER A 68 -24.90 3.90 2.43
N GLU A 69 -24.60 2.61 2.65
CA GLU A 69 -24.72 1.51 1.69
C GLU A 69 -23.82 1.64 0.45
N SER A 70 -22.70 2.36 0.56
CA SER A 70 -21.70 2.46 -0.52
C SER A 70 -20.61 1.42 -0.31
N VAL A 71 -20.31 0.62 -1.33
CA VAL A 71 -19.21 -0.36 -1.28
C VAL A 71 -17.90 0.34 -1.63
N LEU A 72 -16.90 0.29 -0.74
CA LEU A 72 -15.60 0.94 -0.97
C LEU A 72 -14.51 -0.06 -1.34
N LEU A 73 -14.62 -1.30 -0.88
CA LEU A 73 -13.66 -2.36 -1.15
C LEU A 73 -14.40 -3.69 -1.31
N VAL A 74 -14.00 -4.46 -2.31
CA VAL A 74 -14.33 -5.89 -2.43
C VAL A 74 -13.03 -6.67 -2.54
N ALA A 75 -12.97 -7.85 -1.94
CA ALA A 75 -11.82 -8.72 -2.02
C ALA A 75 -12.22 -10.19 -2.05
N MET A 76 -11.39 -11.02 -2.66
CA MET A 76 -11.56 -12.47 -2.76
C MET A 76 -10.27 -13.18 -2.38
N GLY A 77 -10.42 -14.36 -1.79
CA GLY A 77 -9.29 -15.22 -1.44
C GLY A 77 -9.67 -16.69 -1.42
N VAL A 78 -8.67 -17.55 -1.49
CA VAL A 78 -8.86 -19.01 -1.34
C VAL A 78 -8.85 -19.37 0.15
N VAL A 79 -9.74 -20.27 0.58
CA VAL A 79 -9.86 -20.72 1.98
C VAL A 79 -8.63 -21.54 2.37
N ALA A 80 -8.11 -21.35 3.59
CA ALA A 80 -6.95 -22.06 4.11
C ALA A 80 -5.68 -21.97 3.22
N SER A 81 -5.58 -20.93 2.39
CA SER A 81 -4.41 -20.66 1.55
C SER A 81 -3.48 -19.63 2.16
N SER A 82 -2.19 -19.74 1.87
CA SER A 82 -1.20 -18.69 2.14
C SER A 82 -1.04 -17.70 0.99
N ASP A 83 -1.60 -18.00 -0.19
CA ASP A 83 -1.56 -17.10 -1.34
C ASP A 83 -2.27 -15.79 -1.00
N PRO A 84 -1.85 -14.65 -1.58
CA PRO A 84 -2.52 -13.38 -1.33
C PRO A 84 -3.99 -13.42 -1.75
N ALA A 85 -4.85 -12.84 -0.92
CA ALA A 85 -6.16 -12.39 -1.36
C ALA A 85 -6.01 -11.18 -2.28
N GLU A 86 -6.91 -11.06 -3.25
CA GLU A 86 -6.95 -9.96 -4.21
C GLU A 86 -8.15 -9.06 -3.90
N GLY A 87 -7.95 -7.75 -4.00
CA GLY A 87 -8.98 -6.75 -3.76
C GLY A 87 -9.05 -5.70 -4.85
N LEU A 88 -10.21 -5.05 -4.91
CA LEU A 88 -10.46 -3.88 -5.73
C LEU A 88 -10.93 -2.75 -4.83
N VAL A 89 -10.32 -1.57 -5.02
CA VAL A 89 -10.69 -0.31 -4.37
C VAL A 89 -10.70 0.79 -5.43
N LYS A 90 -11.39 1.90 -5.15
CA LYS A 90 -11.31 3.09 -5.98
C LYS A 90 -10.73 4.24 -5.17
N VAL A 91 -9.55 4.73 -5.58
CA VAL A 91 -8.87 5.87 -4.97
C VAL A 91 -8.81 6.98 -6.00
N ASP A 92 -9.20 8.20 -5.64
CA ASP A 92 -9.25 9.37 -6.55
C ASP A 92 -10.07 9.10 -7.82
N ASN A 93 -11.15 8.32 -7.64
CA ASN A 93 -12.02 7.87 -8.71
C ASN A 93 -11.35 6.96 -9.76
N GLU A 94 -10.16 6.41 -9.47
CA GLU A 94 -9.45 5.42 -10.27
C GLU A 94 -9.46 4.04 -9.60
N LEU A 95 -9.70 2.99 -10.39
CA LEU A 95 -9.69 1.61 -9.90
C LEU A 95 -8.26 1.13 -9.62
N ARG A 96 -8.06 0.52 -8.45
CA ARG A 96 -6.77 0.00 -8.00
C ARG A 96 -6.94 -1.44 -7.54
N GLN A 97 -6.05 -2.32 -8.01
CA GLN A 97 -5.92 -3.65 -7.46
C GLN A 97 -5.02 -3.60 -6.23
N VAL A 98 -5.43 -4.29 -5.18
CA VAL A 98 -4.72 -4.38 -3.90
C VAL A 98 -4.69 -5.83 -3.45
N SER A 99 -3.81 -6.16 -2.52
CA SER A 99 -3.66 -7.54 -2.03
C SER A 99 -3.38 -7.61 -0.54
N ALA A 100 -3.86 -8.67 0.11
CA ALA A 100 -3.59 -8.95 1.52
C ALA A 100 -3.07 -10.39 1.68
N PRO A 101 -2.16 -10.67 2.62
CA PRO A 101 -1.65 -12.03 2.81
C PRO A 101 -2.69 -12.97 3.43
N GLY A 102 -2.54 -14.28 3.19
CA GLY A 102 -3.26 -15.32 3.95
C GLY A 102 -4.63 -15.72 3.40
N GLY A 103 -4.87 -15.53 2.10
CA GLY A 103 -6.10 -15.94 1.44
C GLY A 103 -7.36 -15.36 2.10
N PHE A 104 -8.45 -16.12 2.07
CA PHE A 104 -9.71 -15.70 2.71
C PHE A 104 -9.57 -15.58 4.25
N ASP A 105 -8.89 -16.52 4.89
CA ASP A 105 -8.77 -16.56 6.35
C ASP A 105 -8.00 -15.35 6.90
N GLY A 106 -7.07 -14.80 6.11
CA GLY A 106 -6.33 -13.58 6.39
C GLY A 106 -7.19 -12.30 6.36
N MET A 107 -8.36 -12.35 5.73
CA MET A 107 -9.26 -11.19 5.58
C MET A 107 -10.39 -11.14 6.60
N TRP A 108 -10.82 -12.29 7.13
CA TRP A 108 -12.11 -12.42 7.84
C TRP A 108 -12.25 -11.49 9.06
N ARG A 109 -11.15 -11.13 9.73
CA ARG A 109 -11.11 -10.26 10.92
C ARG A 109 -10.63 -8.83 10.62
N GLY A 110 -10.72 -8.43 9.35
CA GLY A 110 -10.02 -7.27 8.82
C GLY A 110 -8.64 -7.65 8.28
N ALA A 111 -8.05 -6.76 7.50
CA ALA A 111 -6.78 -6.96 6.83
C ALA A 111 -6.18 -5.62 6.41
N THR A 112 -4.88 -5.63 6.13
CA THR A 112 -4.19 -4.55 5.41
C THR A 112 -4.02 -4.97 3.97
N PHE A 113 -4.55 -4.18 3.04
CA PHE A 113 -4.42 -4.39 1.61
C PHE A 113 -3.43 -3.41 1.02
N GLU A 114 -2.49 -3.91 0.22
CA GLU A 114 -1.41 -3.14 -0.38
C GLU A 114 -1.49 -3.22 -1.91
N GLY A 115 -1.30 -2.10 -2.61
CA GLY A 115 -1.24 -2.06 -4.06
C GLY A 115 -1.02 -0.66 -4.63
N ASP A 116 -0.26 -0.54 -5.72
CA ASP A 116 0.02 0.75 -6.39
C ASP A 116 0.46 1.89 -5.45
N GLY A 117 1.19 1.57 -4.37
CA GLY A 117 1.65 2.56 -3.39
C GLY A 117 0.59 3.02 -2.38
N HIS A 118 -0.59 2.39 -2.37
CA HIS A 118 -1.65 2.61 -1.40
C HIS A 118 -1.73 1.45 -0.41
N SER A 119 -1.94 1.79 0.86
CA SER A 119 -2.22 0.85 1.94
C SER A 119 -3.61 1.13 2.50
N ILE A 120 -4.50 0.14 2.45
CA ILE A 120 -5.88 0.23 2.92
C ILE A 120 -6.04 -0.70 4.12
N GLN A 121 -6.33 -0.14 5.28
CA GLN A 121 -6.56 -0.90 6.51
C GLN A 121 -8.06 -1.09 6.74
N ILE A 122 -8.49 -2.35 6.90
CA ILE A 122 -9.80 -2.71 7.45
C ILE A 122 -9.61 -3.13 8.90
N THR A 123 -10.31 -2.48 9.82
CA THR A 123 -10.29 -2.81 11.25
C THR A 123 -11.69 -3.15 11.72
N VAL A 124 -11.93 -4.39 12.17
CA VAL A 124 -13.19 -4.77 12.82
C VAL A 124 -13.24 -4.11 14.21
N THR A 125 -14.32 -3.37 14.48
CA THR A 125 -14.48 -2.52 15.68
C THR A 125 -15.50 -3.04 16.68
N GLY A 126 -16.28 -4.07 16.32
CA GLY A 126 -17.35 -4.59 17.16
C GLY A 126 -17.67 -6.06 16.94
N GLU A 127 -18.66 -6.55 17.69
CA GLU A 127 -19.22 -7.89 17.51
C GLU A 127 -20.08 -7.96 16.24
N ALA A 128 -20.31 -9.19 15.76
CA ALA A 128 -21.14 -9.43 14.59
C ALA A 128 -22.57 -8.87 14.77
N GLU A 129 -23.11 -8.26 13.72
CA GLU A 129 -24.46 -7.74 13.67
C GLU A 129 -25.38 -8.75 12.96
N GLY A 130 -26.34 -9.30 13.69
CA GLY A 130 -27.29 -10.28 13.16
C GLY A 130 -26.88 -11.73 13.36
N SER A 131 -27.40 -12.62 12.52
CA SER A 131 -27.17 -14.06 12.59
C SER A 131 -27.01 -14.65 11.19
N GLY A 132 -26.46 -15.86 11.11
CA GLY A 132 -26.20 -16.56 9.84
C GLY A 132 -24.74 -16.98 9.71
N GLU A 133 -24.37 -17.46 8.53
CA GLU A 133 -23.01 -17.92 8.23
C GLU A 133 -22.04 -16.76 7.99
N SER A 134 -22.56 -15.62 7.52
CA SER A 134 -21.78 -14.44 7.13
C SER A 134 -22.39 -13.15 7.69
N PRO A 135 -22.54 -13.01 9.02
CA PRO A 135 -23.04 -11.77 9.59
C PRO A 135 -22.05 -10.63 9.31
N PRO A 136 -22.51 -9.41 9.02
CA PRO A 136 -21.66 -8.24 8.97
C PRO A 136 -21.02 -7.93 10.33
N TYR A 137 -19.83 -7.35 10.31
CA TYR A 137 -19.13 -6.84 11.48
C TYR A 137 -18.98 -5.32 11.37
N PRO A 138 -19.23 -4.53 12.42
CA PRO A 138 -18.83 -3.13 12.46
C PRO A 138 -17.33 -3.02 12.19
N ALA A 139 -16.95 -2.11 11.29
CA ALA A 139 -15.56 -1.93 10.91
C ALA A 139 -15.28 -0.51 10.45
N ASP A 140 -14.01 -0.13 10.50
CA ASP A 140 -13.48 1.09 9.90
C ASP A 140 -12.56 0.75 8.73
N ILE A 141 -12.63 1.55 7.67
CA ILE A 141 -11.66 1.56 6.56
C ILE A 141 -10.80 2.83 6.64
N THR A 142 -9.49 2.69 6.51
CA THR A 142 -8.54 3.80 6.49
C THR A 142 -7.63 3.68 5.28
N LEU A 143 -7.40 4.80 4.60
CA LEU A 143 -6.34 4.92 3.59
C LEU A 143 -5.09 5.45 4.30
N GLU A 144 -4.13 4.57 4.53
CA GLU A 144 -2.92 4.88 5.31
C GLU A 144 -2.03 5.90 4.59
N GLY A 145 -1.32 6.70 5.36
CA GLY A 145 -0.42 7.74 4.82
C GLY A 145 -1.15 8.98 4.29
N THR A 146 -2.45 9.12 4.56
CA THR A 146 -3.25 10.30 4.22
C THR A 146 -3.78 10.97 5.50
N ASP A 147 -4.19 12.23 5.38
CA ASP A 147 -4.86 12.96 6.48
C ASP A 147 -6.37 12.64 6.57
N GLN A 148 -6.88 11.70 5.74
CA GLN A 148 -8.27 11.28 5.82
C GLN A 148 -8.55 10.58 7.15
N SER A 149 -9.72 10.89 7.72
CA SER A 149 -10.24 10.17 8.87
C SER A 149 -10.74 8.79 8.45
N ALA A 150 -10.69 7.83 9.38
CA ALA A 150 -11.30 6.53 9.19
C ALA A 150 -12.79 6.64 8.84
N ILE A 151 -13.24 5.84 7.88
CA ILE A 151 -14.64 5.79 7.45
C ILE A 151 -15.29 4.57 8.11
N SER A 152 -16.34 4.78 8.89
CA SER A 152 -17.07 3.68 9.54
C SER A 152 -18.10 3.02 8.62
N GLY A 153 -18.25 1.72 8.79
CA GLY A 153 -19.15 0.88 8.02
C GLY A 153 -19.19 -0.55 8.54
N ARG A 154 -19.35 -1.49 7.63
CA ARG A 154 -19.46 -2.92 7.92
C ARG A 154 -18.52 -3.72 7.02
N TRP A 155 -17.84 -4.69 7.63
CA TRP A 155 -17.05 -5.71 6.98
C TRP A 155 -17.84 -7.01 6.94
N THR A 156 -18.12 -7.54 5.74
CA THR A 156 -18.93 -8.76 5.57
C THR A 156 -18.15 -9.76 4.74
N CYS A 157 -17.96 -10.98 5.27
CA CYS A 157 -17.21 -12.04 4.60
C CYS A 157 -18.06 -13.29 4.44
N GLY A 158 -18.05 -13.89 3.25
CA GLY A 158 -18.93 -15.02 2.93
C GLY A 158 -18.83 -15.54 1.50
N PRO A 159 -19.66 -16.55 1.18
CA PRO A 159 -19.85 -17.06 -0.18
C PRO A 159 -20.59 -16.08 -1.10
#